data_AF-A0A1I3GUL1-F1
#
_entry.id   AF-A0A1I3GUL1-F1
#
_cell.length_a   1.000
_cell.length_b   1.000
_cell.length_c   1.000
_cell.angle_alpha   90.00
_cell.angle_beta   90.00
_cell.angle_gamma   90.00
#
_symmetry.space_group_name_H-M   'P 1'
#
loop_
_entity.id
_entity.type
_entity.pdbx_description
1 polymer ?
#
loop_
_entity_poly.entity_id
_entity_poly.type
_entity_poly.pdbx_seq_one_letter_code
_entity_poly.pdbx_strand_id
1 'polypeptide(L)'
;MIEQCIAQYGEPQAFEDEIALVERVWDAPLPEGLSEIGGIDWHGWAKICKRADDPPGVFFGEHRDALSRYVGLWRIGRRGDLPEVLPTDEDILAHYYLGSYSNHQLLIRAYDAPGQPYAFLIPAAPENIETAPRAEP
;
A
#
# COMPACT_ATOMS: atom_id res chain seq x y z
N MET A 1 -12.07 -14.71 1.99
CA MET A 1 -10.59 -14.73 2.06
C MET A 1 -9.94 -13.36 1.73
N ILE A 2 -10.68 -12.25 1.76
CA ILE A 2 -10.11 -10.88 1.84
C ILE A 2 -9.85 -10.53 3.31
N GLU A 3 -10.74 -10.97 4.19
CA GLU A 3 -10.71 -10.72 5.65
C GLU A 3 -9.42 -11.19 6.34
N GLN A 4 -8.78 -12.28 5.87
CA GLN A 4 -7.54 -12.76 6.49
C GLN A 4 -6.33 -11.86 6.21
N CYS A 5 -6.27 -11.18 5.07
CA CYS A 5 -5.21 -10.21 4.79
C CYS A 5 -5.41 -8.94 5.62
N ILE A 6 -6.66 -8.52 5.87
CA ILE A 6 -7.00 -7.23 6.49
C ILE A 6 -6.93 -7.28 8.04
N ALA A 7 -7.07 -8.45 8.66
CA ALA A 7 -7.36 -8.57 10.11
C ALA A 7 -6.18 -8.50 11.11
N GLN A 8 -4.93 -8.31 10.70
CA GLN A 8 -3.83 -8.10 11.64
C GLN A 8 -3.07 -6.85 11.25
N TYR A 9 -3.09 -5.85 12.12
CA TYR A 9 -2.03 -4.92 12.54
C TYR A 9 -2.70 -3.74 13.25
N GLY A 10 -1.99 -3.15 14.22
CA GLY A 10 -2.51 -2.16 15.17
C GLY A 10 -3.02 -0.87 14.51
N GLU A 11 -3.62 -0.03 15.34
CA GLU A 11 -4.28 1.20 14.87
C GLU A 11 -3.31 2.11 14.10
N PRO A 12 -3.73 2.67 12.96
CA PRO A 12 -2.92 3.63 12.22
C PRO A 12 -2.59 4.82 13.14
N GLN A 13 -1.30 5.10 13.36
CA GLN A 13 -0.85 6.32 14.06
C GLN A 13 -0.94 7.53 13.14
N ALA A 14 -2.15 7.92 12.76
CA ALA A 14 -2.37 9.06 11.89
C ALA A 14 -2.76 10.32 12.70
N PHE A 15 -2.69 11.48 12.04
CA PHE A 15 -3.49 12.63 12.45
C PHE A 15 -4.96 12.32 12.17
N GLU A 16 -5.81 12.32 13.21
CA GLU A 16 -7.25 12.01 13.10
C GLU A 16 -7.95 12.83 11.99
N ASP A 17 -7.50 14.07 11.77
CA ASP A 17 -8.02 14.97 10.74
C ASP A 17 -7.78 14.44 9.30
N GLU A 18 -6.66 13.76 9.06
CA GLU A 18 -6.29 13.21 7.75
C GLU A 18 -7.07 11.92 7.44
N ILE A 19 -7.28 11.07 8.46
CA ILE A 19 -8.20 9.93 8.35
C ILE A 19 -9.60 10.44 7.98
N ALA A 20 -10.12 11.39 8.75
CA ALA A 20 -11.46 11.94 8.53
C ALA A 20 -11.62 12.61 7.16
N LEU A 21 -10.54 13.21 6.62
CA LEU A 21 -10.51 13.74 5.27
C LEU A 21 -10.64 12.62 4.23
N VAL A 22 -9.80 11.59 4.30
CA VAL A 22 -9.82 10.48 3.33
C VAL A 22 -11.13 9.72 3.38
N GLU A 23 -11.66 9.43 4.57
CA GLU A 23 -12.95 8.75 4.70
C GLU A 23 -14.10 9.55 4.08
N ARG A 24 -14.07 10.88 4.21
CA ARG A 24 -15.05 11.77 3.60
C ARG A 24 -14.93 11.84 2.09
N VAL A 25 -13.71 11.90 1.55
CA VAL A 25 -13.47 11.95 0.09
C VAL A 25 -14.01 10.69 -0.60
N TRP A 26 -13.86 9.54 0.05
CA TRP A 26 -14.24 8.24 -0.50
C TRP A 26 -15.61 7.73 -0.05
N ASP A 27 -16.32 8.52 0.77
CA ASP A 27 -17.60 8.15 1.40
C ASP A 27 -17.56 6.74 2.01
N ALA A 28 -16.42 6.38 2.62
CA ALA A 28 -16.16 5.04 3.13
C ALA A 28 -15.07 5.07 4.21
N PRO A 29 -15.25 4.33 5.32
CA PRO A 29 -14.22 4.24 6.35
C PRO A 29 -12.93 3.65 5.80
N LEU A 30 -11.80 4.02 6.39
CA LEU A 30 -10.53 3.34 6.14
C LEU A 30 -10.64 1.91 6.70
N PRO A 31 -10.36 0.86 5.90
CA PRO A 31 -10.45 -0.50 6.41
C PRO A 31 -9.46 -0.71 7.56
N GLU A 32 -9.87 -1.51 8.55
CA GLU A 32 -8.99 -1.89 9.66
C GLU A 32 -7.71 -2.54 9.13
N GLY A 33 -6.56 -2.27 9.75
CA GLY A 33 -5.29 -2.89 9.39
C GLY A 33 -4.61 -2.35 8.12
N LEU A 34 -5.08 -1.25 7.52
CA LEU A 34 -4.22 -0.46 6.63
C LEU A 34 -3.17 0.29 7.48
N SER A 35 -1.91 0.19 7.07
CA SER A 35 -0.84 0.95 7.68
C SER A 35 -0.66 2.27 6.96
N GLU A 36 -0.32 3.32 7.70
CA GLU A 36 0.11 4.57 7.12
C GLU A 36 1.44 4.38 6.39
N ILE A 37 1.51 4.83 5.15
CA ILE A 37 2.68 4.74 4.26
C ILE A 37 3.11 6.12 3.73
N GLY A 38 2.42 7.18 4.17
CA GLY A 38 2.65 8.55 3.75
C GLY A 38 3.85 9.23 4.42
N GLY A 39 4.07 10.49 4.04
CA GLY A 39 5.02 11.38 4.69
C GLY A 39 4.34 12.68 5.12
N ILE A 40 5.13 13.62 5.67
CA ILE A 40 4.63 14.89 6.22
C ILE A 40 3.75 15.69 5.23
N ASP A 41 4.06 15.59 3.93
CA ASP A 41 3.37 16.36 2.89
C ASP A 41 2.22 15.59 2.23
N TRP A 42 2.08 14.29 2.50
CA TRP A 42 1.07 13.44 1.88
C TRP A 42 0.81 12.18 2.69
N HIS A 43 -0.35 12.11 3.33
CA HIS A 43 -0.79 10.95 4.06
C HIS A 43 -1.47 9.95 3.12
N GLY A 44 -1.14 8.66 3.29
CA GLY A 44 -1.70 7.57 2.51
C GLY A 44 -1.67 6.30 3.32
N TRP A 45 -2.59 5.40 3.03
CA TRP A 45 -2.79 4.15 3.74
C TRP A 45 -2.73 3.00 2.76
N ALA A 46 -2.02 1.95 3.12
CA ALA A 46 -1.97 0.75 2.31
C ALA A 46 -1.89 -0.51 3.14
N LYS A 47 -2.38 -1.59 2.55
CA LYS A 47 -2.12 -2.95 2.99
C LYS A 47 -1.88 -3.82 1.78
N ILE A 48 -0.74 -4.49 1.76
CA ILE A 48 -0.32 -5.36 0.66
C ILE A 48 0.08 -6.72 1.24
N CYS A 49 -0.66 -7.77 0.89
CA CYS A 49 -0.39 -9.12 1.37
C CYS A 49 -0.05 -10.07 0.23
N LYS A 50 0.67 -11.13 0.58
CA LYS A 50 0.89 -12.27 -0.30
C LYS A 50 -0.19 -13.32 -0.05
N ARG A 51 -1.02 -13.63 -1.04
CA ARG A 51 -1.95 -14.78 -0.93
C ARG A 51 -1.22 -16.06 -1.31
N ALA A 52 -1.60 -17.18 -0.69
CA ALA A 52 -0.96 -18.49 -0.90
C ALA A 52 -0.87 -18.90 -2.39
N ASP A 53 -1.89 -18.56 -3.18
CA ASP A 53 -1.97 -18.92 -4.60
C ASP A 53 -1.43 -17.85 -5.56
N ASP A 54 -0.95 -16.70 -5.05
CA ASP A 54 -0.45 -15.65 -5.93
C ASP A 54 0.93 -16.01 -6.53
N PRO A 55 1.20 -15.73 -7.81
CA PRO A 55 2.53 -15.94 -8.41
C PRO A 55 3.62 -15.13 -7.70
N PRO A 56 4.90 -15.58 -7.67
CA PRO A 56 6.00 -14.82 -7.08
C PRO A 56 6.05 -13.36 -7.56
N GLY A 57 6.26 -12.41 -6.65
CA GLY A 57 6.27 -10.97 -6.96
C GLY A 57 4.91 -10.35 -7.30
N VAL A 58 3.82 -11.10 -7.10
CA VAL A 58 2.44 -10.62 -7.17
C VAL A 58 1.82 -10.64 -5.78
N PHE A 59 1.12 -9.56 -5.46
CA PHE A 59 0.48 -9.34 -4.18
C PHE A 59 -0.94 -8.82 -4.40
N PHE A 60 -1.79 -8.91 -3.39
CA PHE A 60 -3.11 -8.29 -3.40
C PHE A 60 -3.19 -7.27 -2.27
N GLY A 61 -3.86 -6.16 -2.52
CA GLY A 61 -3.97 -5.15 -1.50
C GLY A 61 -4.76 -3.92 -1.90
N GLU A 62 -4.89 -3.02 -0.93
CA GLU A 62 -5.50 -1.72 -1.07
C GLU A 62 -4.48 -0.62 -0.82
N HIS A 63 -4.53 0.43 -1.63
CA HIS A 63 -3.95 1.74 -1.36
C HIS A 63 -5.07 2.77 -1.40
N ARG A 64 -5.08 3.69 -0.44
CA ARG A 64 -6.01 4.81 -0.40
C ARG A 64 -5.32 6.05 0.17
N ASP A 65 -5.45 7.17 -0.52
CA ASP A 65 -5.10 8.50 -0.03
C ASP A 65 -6.20 9.51 -0.43
N ALA A 66 -5.99 10.80 -0.19
CA ALA A 66 -6.98 11.83 -0.52
C ALA A 66 -7.20 12.04 -2.03
N LEU A 67 -6.34 11.49 -2.90
CA LEU A 67 -6.41 11.69 -4.35
C LEU A 67 -6.76 10.44 -5.14
N SER A 68 -6.43 9.26 -4.62
CA SER A 68 -6.51 8.01 -5.36
C SER A 68 -6.80 6.82 -4.47
N ARG A 69 -7.47 5.83 -5.06
CA ARG A 69 -7.73 4.54 -4.45
C ARG A 69 -7.46 3.44 -5.46
N TYR A 70 -6.83 2.37 -5.00
CA TYR A 70 -6.65 1.17 -5.80
C TYR A 70 -6.82 -0.06 -4.93
N VAL A 71 -7.72 -0.94 -5.34
CA VAL A 71 -7.93 -2.27 -4.74
C VAL A 71 -7.68 -3.31 -5.82
N GLY A 72 -6.66 -4.15 -5.62
CA GLY A 72 -6.35 -5.15 -6.64
C GLY A 72 -4.98 -5.78 -6.50
N LEU A 73 -4.52 -6.32 -7.63
CA LEU A 73 -3.21 -6.97 -7.70
C LEU A 73 -2.10 -5.92 -7.85
N TRP A 74 -1.01 -6.13 -7.13
CA TRP A 74 0.21 -5.36 -7.20
C TRP A 74 1.33 -6.25 -7.74
N ARG A 75 2.20 -5.67 -8.55
CA ARG A 75 3.36 -6.33 -9.16
C ARG A 75 4.62 -5.55 -8.84
N ILE A 76 5.74 -6.24 -8.83
CA ILE A 76 7.04 -5.56 -8.74
C ILE A 76 7.36 -4.96 -10.12
N GLY A 77 7.37 -3.62 -10.19
CA GLY A 77 7.43 -2.87 -11.45
C GLY A 77 8.82 -2.78 -12.08
N ARG A 78 9.87 -2.65 -11.25
CA ARG A 78 11.30 -2.87 -11.58
C ARG A 78 12.18 -2.54 -10.36
N ARG A 79 13.31 -3.24 -10.26
CA ARG A 79 14.35 -3.15 -9.22
C ARG A 79 15.11 -1.83 -9.29
N GLY A 80 15.12 -1.04 -8.21
CA GLY A 80 16.41 -0.51 -7.77
C GLY A 80 17.08 -1.67 -7.05
N ASP A 81 18.02 -2.37 -7.71
CA ASP A 81 18.89 -3.45 -7.20
C ASP A 81 18.36 -4.55 -6.23
N LEU A 82 17.05 -4.75 -5.97
CA LEU A 82 16.59 -5.70 -4.91
C LEU A 82 17.29 -7.05 -4.99
N PRO A 83 17.69 -7.64 -3.85
CA PRO A 83 18.27 -8.98 -3.85
C PRO A 83 17.31 -9.93 -4.58
N GLU A 84 17.85 -11.01 -5.13
CA GLU A 84 17.09 -12.09 -5.78
C GLU A 84 15.94 -12.65 -4.93
N VAL A 85 15.96 -12.40 -3.64
CA VAL A 85 14.96 -12.86 -2.69
C VAL A 85 13.82 -11.85 -2.62
N LEU A 86 12.80 -12.09 -3.45
CA LEU A 86 11.48 -11.49 -3.24
C LEU A 86 10.86 -12.07 -1.97
N PRO A 87 10.06 -11.30 -1.21
CA PRO A 87 9.33 -11.83 -0.07
C PRO A 87 8.50 -13.05 -0.48
N THR A 88 8.73 -14.17 0.21
CA THR A 88 7.94 -15.39 0.10
C THR A 88 6.77 -15.42 1.08
N ASP A 89 6.77 -14.52 2.06
CA ASP A 89 5.97 -14.67 3.27
C ASP A 89 4.68 -13.83 3.22
N GLU A 90 3.67 -14.28 3.97
CA GLU A 90 2.25 -13.95 3.81
C GLU A 90 1.91 -12.46 3.98
N ASP A 91 2.77 -11.69 4.67
CA ASP A 91 2.64 -10.25 4.84
C ASP A 91 3.95 -9.51 4.52
N ILE A 92 3.88 -8.52 3.62
CA ILE A 92 5.03 -7.68 3.25
C ILE A 92 5.40 -6.77 4.43
N LEU A 93 4.44 -6.28 5.20
CA LEU A 93 4.69 -5.32 6.27
C LEU A 93 5.49 -5.90 7.44
N ALA A 94 5.45 -7.22 7.64
CA ALA A 94 6.29 -7.92 8.63
C ALA A 94 7.80 -7.76 8.39
N HIS A 95 8.22 -7.54 7.14
CA HIS A 95 9.65 -7.56 6.76
C HIS A 95 10.11 -6.29 6.02
N TYR A 96 9.16 -5.47 5.55
CA TYR A 96 9.45 -4.32 4.71
C TYR A 96 8.70 -3.08 5.17
N TYR A 97 9.39 -1.95 5.13
CA TYR A 97 8.78 -0.63 5.12
C TYR A 97 8.08 -0.38 3.78
N LEU A 98 6.83 0.05 3.85
CA LEU A 98 6.07 0.59 2.72
C LEU A 98 6.04 2.11 2.79
N GLY A 99 6.32 2.76 1.66
CA GLY A 99 6.21 4.21 1.51
C GLY A 99 5.46 4.59 0.24
N SER A 100 4.71 5.69 0.27
CA SER A 100 4.19 6.30 -0.96
C SER A 100 5.33 6.99 -1.72
N TYR A 101 5.46 6.70 -3.01
CA TYR A 101 6.47 7.34 -3.88
C TYR A 101 5.84 8.26 -4.92
N SER A 102 4.68 7.86 -5.45
CA SER A 102 3.82 8.66 -6.31
C SER A 102 2.38 8.25 -6.03
N ASN A 103 1.40 8.98 -6.56
CA ASN A 103 -0.02 8.69 -6.39
C ASN A 103 -0.40 7.21 -6.67
N HIS A 104 0.42 6.47 -7.41
CA HIS A 104 0.10 5.11 -7.86
C HIS A 104 1.23 4.10 -7.67
N GLN A 105 2.33 4.45 -6.98
CA GLN A 105 3.45 3.55 -6.78
C GLN A 105 3.87 3.55 -5.32
N LEU A 106 4.03 2.34 -4.78
CA LEU A 106 4.51 2.17 -3.41
C LEU A 106 5.96 1.72 -3.44
N LEU A 107 6.80 2.36 -2.64
CA LEU A 107 8.16 1.93 -2.38
C LEU A 107 8.17 0.84 -1.31
N ILE A 108 8.89 -0.25 -1.54
CA ILE A 108 9.19 -1.28 -0.53
C ILE A 108 10.67 -1.31 -0.22
N ARG A 109 11.01 -1.38 1.08
CA ARG A 109 12.39 -1.44 1.57
C ARG A 109 12.51 -2.37 2.78
N ALA A 110 13.48 -3.28 2.78
CA ALA A 110 13.70 -4.19 3.91
C ALA A 110 14.20 -3.46 5.17
N TYR A 111 13.73 -3.87 6.36
CA TYR A 111 14.12 -3.25 7.64
C TYR A 111 15.60 -3.46 7.99
N ASP A 112 16.11 -4.68 7.83
CA ASP A 112 17.40 -5.09 8.40
C ASP A 112 18.62 -4.85 7.49
N ALA A 113 18.45 -4.01 6.47
CA ALA A 113 19.43 -3.90 5.39
C ALA A 113 19.76 -2.42 5.08
N PRO A 114 20.60 -1.76 5.89
CA PRO A 114 21.09 -0.41 5.58
C PRO A 114 21.92 -0.44 4.28
N GLY A 115 21.58 0.44 3.33
CA GLY A 115 22.23 0.50 2.01
C GLY A 115 21.72 -0.50 0.97
N GLN A 116 20.72 -1.31 1.32
CA GLN A 116 20.10 -2.26 0.42
C GLN A 116 18.97 -1.66 -0.43
N PRO A 117 18.58 -2.40 -1.48
CA PRO A 117 17.81 -1.87 -2.58
C PRO A 117 16.32 -1.78 -2.30
N TYR A 118 15.62 -0.92 -3.05
CA TYR A 118 14.18 -0.72 -2.98
C TYR A 118 13.48 -1.23 -4.24
N ALA A 119 12.21 -1.61 -4.15
CA ALA A 119 11.36 -1.80 -5.33
C ALA A 119 10.19 -0.86 -5.28
N PHE A 120 9.57 -0.75 -6.44
CA PHE A 120 8.21 -0.25 -6.56
C PHE A 120 7.23 -1.42 -6.70
N LEU A 121 6.20 -1.39 -5.88
CA LEU A 121 4.94 -2.04 -6.17
C LEU A 121 4.14 -1.14 -7.10
N ILE A 122 3.74 -1.69 -8.23
CA ILE A 122 2.90 -1.05 -9.22
C ILE A 122 1.56 -1.79 -9.34
N PRO A 123 0.45 -1.08 -9.56
CA PRO A 123 -0.83 -1.68 -9.89
C PRO A 123 -0.70 -2.59 -11.11
N ALA A 124 -1.18 -3.83 -11.01
CA ALA A 124 -1.20 -4.77 -12.13
C ALA A 124 -2.25 -4.39 -13.19
N ALA A 125 -3.27 -3.64 -12.78
CA ALA A 125 -4.32 -3.08 -13.63
C ALA A 125 -4.45 -1.57 -13.33
N PRO A 126 -3.50 -0.73 -13.80
CA PRO A 126 -3.49 0.71 -13.50
C PRO A 126 -4.74 1.45 -13.99
N GLU A 127 -5.48 0.89 -14.96
CA GLU A 127 -6.77 1.39 -15.41
C GLU A 127 -7.88 1.32 -14.34
N ASN A 128 -7.71 0.51 -13.29
CA ASN A 128 -8.66 0.37 -12.18
C ASN A 128 -8.35 1.32 -11.01
N ILE A 129 -7.40 2.23 -11.18
CA ILE A 129 -7.13 3.26 -10.17
C ILE A 129 -8.28 4.27 -10.21
N GLU A 130 -8.95 4.40 -9.08
CA GLU A 130 -9.98 5.41 -8.87
C GLU A 130 -9.31 6.72 -8.49
N THR A 131 -9.73 7.83 -9.10
CA THR A 131 -9.35 9.18 -8.69
C THR A 131 -10.44 9.77 -7.83
N ALA A 132 -10.05 10.46 -6.76
CA ALA A 132 -10.98 11.13 -5.86
C ALA A 132 -11.96 12.00 -6.66
N PRO A 133 -13.26 11.99 -6.32
CA PRO A 133 -14.20 12.90 -6.92
C PRO A 133 -13.70 14.33 -6.66
N ARG A 134 -13.68 15.16 -7.72
CA ARG A 134 -13.38 16.59 -7.52
C ARG A 134 -14.37 17.11 -6.49
N ALA A 135 -13.86 17.67 -5.40
CA ALA A 135 -14.70 18.50 -4.54
C ALA A 135 -15.23 19.61 -5.44
N GLU A 136 -16.54 19.58 -5.73
CA GLU A 136 -17.19 20.77 -6.29
C GLU A 136 -17.00 21.89 -5.25
N PRO A 137 -16.50 23.07 -5.67
CA PRO A 137 -16.23 24.18 -4.77
C PRO A 137 -17.49 24.71 -4.08
#